data_AF-A0A958J9P6-F1
#
_entry.id   AF-A0A958J9P6-F1
#
_cell.length_a   1.000
_cell.length_b   1.000
_cell.length_c   1.000
_cell.angle_alpha   90.00
_cell.angle_beta   90.00
_cell.angle_gamma   90.00
#
_symmetry.space_group_name_H-M   'P 1'
#
loop_
_entity.id
_entity.type
_entity.pdbx_description
1 polymer ?
#
loop_
_entity_poly.entity_id
_entity_poly.type
_entity_poly.pdbx_seq_one_letter_code
_entity_poly.pdbx_strand_id
1 'polypeptide(L)'
;LIEFPGGRLQALSIAWDDVKQRWYHLYPEERFAENDPLHWTGIYQNWNSMCAECHSTGLEKNYDSATNTFATTWNDINVACQTCHGPGESHVMQARAAAGGSGFPDSSYGLIDNPGDSAQRQLETCAPCHSRRQRISGESPHGKPFLDSYQPELLAEGLYFPDGQILEEVYVYGSFLQSKMYRRG
;
A
#
# COMPACT_ATOMS: atom_id res chain seq x y z
N LEU A 1 -11.02 -6.44 11.96
CA LEU A 1 -9.71 -6.99 12.35
C LEU A 1 -9.82 -7.52 13.77
N ILE A 2 -9.13 -8.61 14.09
CA ILE A 2 -9.12 -9.17 15.45
C ILE A 2 -7.76 -8.88 16.08
N GLU A 3 -7.76 -8.28 17.25
CA GLU A 3 -6.55 -8.03 18.03
C GLU A 3 -6.01 -9.30 18.68
N PHE A 4 -4.71 -9.49 18.58
CA PHE A 4 -3.94 -10.58 19.16
C PHE A 4 -2.79 -10.03 20.02
N PRO A 5 -2.25 -10.85 20.94
CA PRO A 5 -1.08 -10.46 21.74
C PRO A 5 0.09 -9.93 20.88
N GLY A 6 0.85 -9.00 21.45
CA GLY A 6 1.98 -8.37 20.75
C GLY A 6 1.58 -7.39 19.65
N GLY A 7 0.36 -6.83 19.71
CA GLY A 7 -0.12 -5.77 18.80
C GLY A 7 -0.49 -6.25 17.39
N ARG A 8 -0.65 -7.55 17.20
CA ARG A 8 -1.05 -8.15 15.92
C ARG A 8 -2.52 -7.90 15.65
N LEU A 9 -2.83 -7.51 14.43
CA LEU A 9 -4.18 -7.41 13.90
C LEU A 9 -4.36 -8.49 12.83
N GLN A 10 -5.31 -9.41 13.03
CA GLN A 10 -5.61 -10.48 12.10
C GLN A 10 -6.83 -10.15 11.23
N ALA A 11 -6.69 -10.37 9.92
CA ALA A 11 -7.78 -10.41 8.98
C ALA A 11 -8.46 -11.79 9.03
N LEU A 12 -9.78 -11.81 8.85
CA LEU A 12 -10.52 -13.07 8.81
C LEU A 12 -10.48 -13.66 7.40
N SER A 13 -10.41 -14.99 7.31
CA SER A 13 -10.58 -15.76 6.07
C SER A 13 -12.05 -15.91 5.66
N ILE A 14 -12.93 -15.06 6.16
CA ILE A 14 -14.38 -15.06 5.90
C ILE A 14 -14.76 -13.67 5.40
N ALA A 15 -15.48 -13.62 4.28
CA ALA A 15 -15.97 -12.39 3.69
C ALA A 15 -17.50 -12.40 3.54
N TRP A 16 -18.09 -11.22 3.46
CA TRP A 16 -19.51 -11.03 3.17
C TRP A 16 -19.70 -10.82 1.68
N ASP A 17 -20.52 -11.67 1.05
CA ASP A 17 -20.97 -11.48 -0.33
C ASP A 17 -22.17 -10.53 -0.31
N ASP A 18 -21.98 -9.29 -0.77
CA ASP A 18 -23.05 -8.28 -0.80
C ASP A 18 -24.12 -8.56 -1.89
N VAL A 19 -23.82 -9.38 -2.89
CA VAL A 19 -24.84 -9.74 -3.90
C VAL A 19 -25.71 -10.88 -3.38
N LYS A 20 -25.10 -11.91 -2.79
CA LYS A 20 -25.81 -13.09 -2.26
C LYS A 20 -26.24 -12.93 -0.80
N GLN A 21 -25.84 -11.85 -0.14
CA GLN A 21 -26.14 -11.53 1.25
C GLN A 21 -25.82 -12.70 2.18
N ARG A 22 -24.60 -13.24 2.07
CA ARG A 22 -24.14 -14.37 2.89
C ARG A 22 -22.65 -14.29 3.21
N TRP A 23 -22.29 -14.84 4.36
CA TRP A 23 -20.89 -15.11 4.68
C TRP A 23 -20.37 -16.29 3.85
N TYR A 24 -19.13 -16.21 3.41
CA TYR A 24 -18.42 -17.32 2.77
C TYR A 24 -16.95 -17.35 3.21
N HIS A 25 -16.37 -18.54 3.22
CA HIS A 25 -14.95 -18.72 3.47
C HIS A 25 -14.16 -18.43 2.19
N LEU A 26 -13.06 -17.69 2.30
CA LEU A 26 -12.18 -17.36 1.16
C LEU A 26 -11.50 -18.60 0.57
N TYR A 27 -11.28 -19.62 1.41
CA TYR A 27 -10.67 -20.90 1.02
C TYR A 27 -11.63 -22.07 1.34
N PRO A 28 -12.74 -22.24 0.62
CA PRO A 28 -13.82 -23.15 1.04
C PRO A 28 -13.42 -24.64 1.07
N GLU A 29 -12.48 -25.03 0.21
CA GLU A 29 -12.03 -26.43 0.08
C GLU A 29 -10.70 -26.70 0.81
N GLU A 30 -10.10 -25.68 1.41
CA GLU A 30 -8.79 -25.80 2.05
C GLU A 30 -8.90 -25.74 3.57
N ARG A 31 -8.07 -26.54 4.23
CA ARG A 31 -7.95 -26.55 5.69
C ARG A 31 -6.47 -26.41 6.04
N PHE A 32 -6.15 -25.26 6.63
CA PHE A 32 -4.81 -24.95 7.08
C PHE A 32 -4.61 -25.45 8.51
N ALA A 33 -3.50 -26.13 8.77
CA ALA A 33 -3.12 -26.52 10.12
C ALA A 33 -2.76 -25.29 10.97
N GLU A 34 -2.78 -25.39 12.30
CA GLU A 34 -2.52 -24.23 13.19
C GLU A 34 -1.15 -23.57 12.97
N ASN A 35 -0.16 -24.33 12.49
CA ASN A 35 1.19 -23.86 12.19
C ASN A 35 1.39 -23.41 10.73
N ASP A 36 0.34 -23.46 9.92
CA ASP A 36 0.39 -23.04 8.53
C ASP A 36 0.35 -21.51 8.42
N PRO A 37 1.23 -20.87 7.62
CA PRO A 37 1.20 -19.43 7.39
C PRO A 37 -0.14 -18.86 6.92
N LEU A 38 -0.96 -19.65 6.22
CA LEU A 38 -2.29 -19.29 5.71
C LEU A 38 -3.42 -19.57 6.71
N HIS A 39 -3.15 -20.23 7.83
CA HIS A 39 -4.12 -20.34 8.91
C HIS A 39 -4.61 -18.95 9.34
N TRP A 40 -5.84 -18.83 9.84
CA TRP A 40 -6.42 -17.53 10.17
C TRP A 40 -5.66 -16.75 11.28
N THR A 41 -4.83 -17.45 12.06
CA THR A 41 -3.89 -16.84 13.02
C THR A 41 -2.45 -16.73 12.51
N GLY A 42 -2.19 -17.17 11.28
CA GLY A 42 -0.89 -17.21 10.62
C GLY A 42 -0.41 -15.84 10.16
N ILE A 43 0.82 -15.80 9.63
CA ILE A 43 1.49 -14.55 9.24
C ILE A 43 0.87 -13.90 8.00
N TYR A 44 0.30 -14.70 7.08
CA TYR A 44 -0.29 -14.15 5.85
C TYR A 44 -1.67 -13.53 6.07
N GLN A 45 -2.26 -13.74 7.24
CA GLN A 45 -3.49 -13.06 7.65
C GLN A 45 -3.21 -11.82 8.51
N ASN A 46 -1.94 -11.56 8.84
CA ASN A 46 -1.57 -10.42 9.67
C ASN A 46 -1.70 -9.11 8.88
N TRP A 47 -2.67 -8.30 9.26
CA TRP A 47 -2.97 -7.03 8.59
C TRP A 47 -1.81 -6.03 8.71
N ASN A 48 -1.10 -5.97 9.84
CA ASN A 48 0.02 -5.03 10.04
C ASN A 48 1.11 -5.21 8.96
N SER A 49 1.47 -6.46 8.64
CA SER A 49 2.52 -6.76 7.66
C SER A 49 2.01 -6.87 6.23
N MET A 50 0.80 -7.41 6.02
CA MET A 50 0.31 -7.77 4.68
C MET A 50 -0.55 -6.69 4.02
N CYS A 51 -1.28 -5.89 4.80
CA CYS A 51 -2.37 -5.07 4.25
C CYS A 51 -2.23 -3.58 4.60
N ALA A 52 -1.79 -3.29 5.81
CA ALA A 52 -1.84 -1.95 6.38
C ALA A 52 -1.16 -0.91 5.48
N GLU A 53 -0.04 -1.28 4.84
CA GLU A 53 0.73 -0.34 4.03
C GLU A 53 -0.04 0.21 2.83
N CYS A 54 -0.91 -0.59 2.22
CA CYS A 54 -1.73 -0.18 1.08
C CYS A 54 -3.12 0.32 1.52
N HIS A 55 -3.57 -0.02 2.73
CA HIS A 55 -4.93 0.21 3.22
C HIS A 55 -5.00 1.18 4.41
N SER A 56 -3.97 1.99 4.61
CA SER A 56 -3.96 3.06 5.61
C SER A 56 -3.15 4.26 5.13
N THR A 57 -3.29 5.37 5.85
CA THR A 57 -2.57 6.62 5.60
C THR A 57 -1.66 6.93 6.77
N GLY A 58 -0.42 7.33 6.49
CA GLY A 58 0.55 7.68 7.54
C GLY A 58 0.92 6.48 8.42
N LEU A 59 1.04 5.30 7.82
CA LEU A 59 1.35 4.07 8.56
C LEU A 59 2.75 4.12 9.16
N GLU A 60 2.83 3.85 10.45
CA GLU A 60 4.05 3.44 11.13
C GLU A 60 3.84 2.02 11.67
N LYS A 61 4.52 1.03 11.07
CA LYS A 61 4.38 -0.37 11.49
C LYS A 61 4.88 -0.59 12.91
N ASN A 62 5.95 0.12 13.30
CA ASN A 62 6.64 0.00 14.59
C ASN A 62 6.83 -1.47 15.02
N TYR A 63 7.38 -2.26 14.09
CA TYR A 63 7.68 -3.66 14.33
C TYR A 63 9.03 -3.80 15.02
N ASP A 64 9.05 -4.51 16.14
CA ASP A 64 10.27 -4.88 16.85
C ASP A 64 10.58 -6.36 16.56
N SER A 65 11.69 -6.61 15.86
CA SER A 65 12.13 -7.95 15.51
C SER A 65 12.66 -8.77 16.70
N ALA A 66 13.15 -8.12 17.76
CA ALA A 66 13.68 -8.82 18.94
C ALA A 66 12.55 -9.39 19.80
N THR A 67 11.45 -8.65 19.94
CA THR A 67 10.28 -9.09 20.70
C THR A 67 9.17 -9.69 19.82
N ASN A 68 9.27 -9.56 18.50
CA ASN A 68 8.28 -10.01 17.51
C ASN A 68 6.90 -9.38 17.78
N THR A 69 6.89 -8.08 18.04
CA THR A 69 5.69 -7.29 18.37
C THR A 69 5.51 -6.11 17.43
N PHE A 70 4.27 -5.63 17.36
CA PHE A 70 3.88 -4.44 16.62
C PHE A 70 3.36 -3.38 17.59
N ALA A 71 3.71 -2.12 17.35
CA ALA A 71 3.06 -0.94 17.92
C ALA A 71 2.49 -0.06 16.80
N THR A 72 1.76 -0.71 15.88
CA THR A 72 1.34 -0.09 14.62
C THR A 72 0.37 1.07 14.85
N THR A 73 0.66 2.21 14.22
CA THR A 73 -0.18 3.41 14.22
C THR A 73 -0.43 3.88 12.79
N TRP A 74 -1.51 4.63 12.59
CA TRP A 74 -1.87 5.26 11.33
C TRP A 74 -2.68 6.52 11.60
N ASN A 75 -2.71 7.43 10.65
CA ASN A 75 -3.57 8.62 10.70
C ASN A 75 -5.02 8.28 10.35
N ASP A 76 -5.21 7.46 9.31
CA ASP A 76 -6.53 7.01 8.83
C ASP A 76 -6.46 5.56 8.35
N ILE A 77 -7.52 4.79 8.60
CA ILE A 77 -7.66 3.40 8.12
C ILE A 77 -8.29 3.35 6.71
N ASN A 78 -7.71 4.13 5.80
CA ASN A 78 -8.10 4.19 4.40
C ASN A 78 -6.96 4.78 3.54
N VAL A 79 -7.12 4.75 2.22
CA VAL A 79 -6.29 5.52 1.28
C VAL A 79 -6.83 6.95 1.23
N ALA A 80 -6.25 7.84 2.03
CA ALA A 80 -6.66 9.24 2.12
C ALA A 80 -5.72 10.14 1.30
N CYS A 81 -6.01 11.45 1.29
CA CYS A 81 -5.29 12.44 0.48
C CYS A 81 -3.77 12.36 0.65
N GLN A 82 -3.31 12.17 1.89
CA GLN A 82 -1.89 12.14 2.24
C GLN A 82 -1.17 10.87 1.76
N THR A 83 -1.87 9.80 1.40
CA THR A 83 -1.26 8.60 0.79
C THR A 83 -0.66 8.91 -0.59
N CYS A 84 -1.26 9.84 -1.34
CA CYS A 84 -0.75 10.24 -2.65
C CYS A 84 0.04 11.55 -2.61
N HIS A 85 -0.28 12.45 -1.68
CA HIS A 85 0.29 13.81 -1.63
C HIS A 85 1.34 14.03 -0.53
N GLY A 86 1.56 13.02 0.32
CA GLY A 86 2.41 13.12 1.50
C GLY A 86 1.76 13.91 2.66
N PRO A 87 2.49 14.10 3.77
CA PRO A 87 2.03 14.86 4.93
C PRO A 87 1.59 16.29 4.56
N GLY A 88 0.37 16.66 4.97
CA GLY A 88 -0.27 17.94 4.63
C GLY A 88 -0.01 19.09 5.60
N GLU A 89 0.87 18.93 6.59
CA GLU A 89 1.12 19.95 7.62
C GLU A 89 1.58 21.28 7.02
N SER A 90 2.55 21.24 6.10
CA SER A 90 3.05 22.42 5.38
C SER A 90 1.94 23.08 4.56
N HIS A 91 1.12 22.29 3.86
CA HIS A 91 -0.04 22.79 3.14
C HIS A 91 -1.02 23.56 4.04
N VAL A 92 -1.38 23.02 5.21
CA VAL A 92 -2.29 23.69 6.14
C VAL A 92 -1.69 24.99 6.67
N MET A 93 -0.39 25.02 7.00
CA MET A 93 0.29 26.23 7.43
C MET A 93 0.27 27.31 6.35
N GLN A 94 0.62 26.95 5.11
CA GLN A 94 0.65 27.87 3.99
C GLN A 94 -0.75 28.36 3.61
N ALA A 95 -1.76 27.49 3.61
CA ALA A 95 -3.14 27.87 3.32
C ALA A 95 -3.68 28.91 4.33
N ARG A 96 -3.33 28.75 5.62
CA ARG A 96 -3.67 29.74 6.67
C ARG A 96 -2.97 31.08 6.46
N ALA A 97 -1.69 31.06 6.13
CA ALA A 97 -0.94 32.28 5.80
C ALA A 97 -1.52 32.97 4.55
N ALA A 98 -1.82 32.20 3.51
CA ALA A 98 -2.40 32.67 2.26
C ALA A 98 -3.77 33.32 2.47
N ALA A 99 -4.62 32.75 3.34
CA ALA A 99 -5.90 33.35 3.74
C ALA A 99 -5.72 34.70 4.45
N GLY A 100 -4.56 34.94 5.07
CA GLY A 100 -4.15 36.23 5.63
C GLY A 100 -3.56 37.21 4.62
N GLY A 101 -3.53 36.87 3.33
CA GLY A 101 -3.12 37.76 2.23
C GLY A 101 -1.72 37.54 1.68
N SER A 102 -0.93 36.59 2.20
CA SER A 102 0.41 36.31 1.67
C SER A 102 0.42 35.56 0.34
N GLY A 103 -0.70 34.93 -0.05
CA GLY A 103 -0.72 33.91 -1.09
C GLY A 103 0.07 32.65 -0.71
N PHE A 104 0.09 31.66 -1.61
CA PHE A 104 1.00 30.51 -1.48
C PHE A 104 2.42 30.89 -1.95
N PRO A 105 3.48 30.38 -1.31
CA PRO A 105 4.86 30.69 -1.68
C PRO A 105 5.26 30.20 -3.08
N ASP A 106 4.70 29.07 -3.52
CA ASP A 106 4.96 28.44 -4.80
C ASP A 106 3.76 27.57 -5.24
N SER A 107 3.89 26.91 -6.40
CA SER A 107 2.85 26.05 -6.98
C SER A 107 2.76 24.64 -6.36
N SER A 108 3.59 24.30 -5.38
CA SER A 108 3.46 23.02 -4.64
C SER A 108 2.30 23.07 -3.65
N TYR A 109 1.86 24.27 -3.28
CA TYR A 109 0.88 24.50 -2.22
C TYR A 109 1.28 23.86 -0.87
N GLY A 110 2.57 23.62 -0.63
CA GLY A 110 3.08 22.97 0.56
C GLY A 110 2.86 21.45 0.61
N LEU A 111 2.55 20.82 -0.53
CA LEU A 111 2.50 19.36 -0.66
C LEU A 111 3.86 18.81 -1.12
N ILE A 112 4.22 17.63 -0.62
CA ILE A 112 5.50 16.97 -0.95
C ILE A 112 5.40 16.27 -2.30
N ASP A 113 4.27 15.60 -2.54
CA ASP A 113 4.03 14.90 -3.79
C ASP A 113 2.96 15.64 -4.60
N ASN A 114 3.41 16.17 -5.74
CA ASN A 114 2.54 16.67 -6.80
C ASN A 114 2.65 15.75 -8.01
N PRO A 115 1.79 14.72 -8.11
CA PRO A 115 1.87 13.74 -9.19
C PRO A 115 1.71 14.40 -10.57
N GLY A 116 1.07 15.56 -10.68
CA GLY A 116 0.84 16.27 -11.95
C GLY A 116 2.12 16.67 -12.72
N ASP A 117 3.28 16.67 -12.06
CA ASP A 117 4.50 17.27 -12.61
C ASP A 117 5.22 16.39 -13.66
N SER A 118 4.99 15.07 -13.67
CA SER A 118 5.48 14.18 -14.75
C SER A 118 4.72 12.85 -14.82
N ALA A 119 4.62 12.26 -16.00
CA ALA A 119 3.98 10.95 -16.19
C ALA A 119 4.62 9.85 -15.33
N GLN A 120 5.95 9.87 -15.18
CA GLN A 120 6.64 8.92 -14.31
C GLN A 120 6.19 9.07 -12.85
N ARG A 121 6.11 10.32 -12.35
CA ARG A 121 5.68 10.59 -10.97
C ARG A 121 4.23 10.14 -10.76
N GLN A 122 3.34 10.35 -11.72
CA GLN A 122 1.94 9.88 -11.64
C GLN A 122 1.87 8.38 -11.43
N LEU A 123 2.66 7.61 -12.19
CA LEU A 123 2.69 6.15 -12.06
C LEU A 123 3.28 5.71 -10.73
N GLU A 124 4.38 6.34 -10.32
CA GLU A 124 5.06 6.02 -9.06
C GLU A 124 4.24 6.38 -7.82
N THR A 125 3.32 7.35 -7.90
CA THR A 125 2.37 7.62 -6.81
C THR A 125 1.40 6.45 -6.59
N CYS A 126 1.03 5.71 -7.64
CA CYS A 126 0.12 4.56 -7.53
C CYS A 126 0.85 3.25 -7.21
N ALA A 127 2.12 3.14 -7.61
CA ALA A 127 2.90 1.91 -7.58
C ALA A 127 3.06 1.26 -6.18
N PRO A 128 3.19 1.98 -5.05
CA PRO A 128 3.32 1.37 -3.73
C PRO A 128 2.18 0.40 -3.37
N CYS A 129 0.98 0.65 -3.89
CA CYS A 129 -0.21 -0.17 -3.68
C CYS A 129 -0.52 -1.06 -4.90
N HIS A 130 -0.38 -0.52 -6.10
CA HIS A 130 -0.66 -1.22 -7.35
C HIS A 130 0.58 -1.90 -7.92
N SER A 131 1.35 -2.58 -7.07
CA SER A 131 2.42 -3.45 -7.51
C SER A 131 2.58 -4.62 -6.54
N ARG A 132 2.96 -5.79 -7.06
CA ARG A 132 3.53 -6.83 -6.20
C ARG A 132 4.98 -6.45 -5.96
N ARG A 133 5.32 -6.20 -4.70
CA ARG A 133 6.62 -5.65 -4.32
C ARG A 133 7.03 -6.06 -2.92
N GLN A 134 8.31 -5.84 -2.62
CA GLN A 134 8.87 -5.82 -1.29
C GLN A 134 9.21 -4.38 -0.89
N ARG A 135 8.94 -3.98 0.35
CA ARG A 135 9.51 -2.74 0.92
C ARG A 135 10.95 -2.98 1.34
N ILE A 136 11.86 -2.15 0.89
CA ILE A 136 13.31 -2.27 1.16
C ILE A 136 13.86 -1.16 2.05
N SER A 137 13.08 -0.09 2.30
CA SER A 137 13.44 1.00 3.20
C SER A 137 12.37 1.24 4.27
N GLY A 138 12.80 1.53 5.49
CA GLY A 138 11.92 1.94 6.59
C GLY A 138 11.51 3.42 6.52
N GLU A 139 12.15 4.21 5.68
CA GLU A 139 11.84 5.64 5.54
C GLU A 139 10.52 5.88 4.81
N SER A 140 9.98 7.10 4.93
CA SER A 140 8.84 7.54 4.12
C SER A 140 9.17 7.48 2.61
N PRO A 141 8.27 6.91 1.79
CA PRO A 141 8.43 6.88 0.33
C PRO A 141 8.05 8.22 -0.34
N HIS A 142 7.33 9.10 0.36
CA HIS A 142 6.91 10.40 -0.17
C HIS A 142 8.10 11.25 -0.58
N GLY A 143 7.98 11.97 -1.69
CA GLY A 143 9.06 12.78 -2.22
C GLY A 143 10.10 11.99 -3.03
N LYS A 144 10.15 10.66 -2.92
CA LYS A 144 11.24 9.84 -3.46
C LYS A 144 10.84 9.02 -4.69
N PRO A 145 11.80 8.64 -5.55
CA PRO A 145 11.58 7.63 -6.57
C PRO A 145 11.04 6.33 -5.97
N PHE A 146 10.12 5.66 -6.68
CA PHE A 146 9.50 4.41 -6.23
C PHE A 146 10.54 3.34 -5.83
N LEU A 147 11.60 3.18 -6.63
CA LEU A 147 12.62 2.15 -6.44
C LEU A 147 13.57 2.40 -5.25
N ASP A 148 13.55 3.59 -4.65
CA ASP A 148 14.33 3.87 -3.43
C ASP A 148 13.70 3.22 -2.19
N SER A 149 12.39 2.93 -2.26
CA SER A 149 11.62 2.34 -1.15
C SER A 149 11.12 0.94 -1.44
N TYR A 150 10.99 0.58 -2.72
CA TYR A 150 10.32 -0.65 -3.16
C TYR A 150 11.10 -1.42 -4.22
N GLN A 151 11.11 -2.74 -4.06
CA GLN A 151 11.56 -3.67 -5.09
C GLN A 151 10.34 -4.38 -5.69
N PRO A 152 9.93 -4.07 -6.93
CA PRO A 152 8.84 -4.78 -7.59
C PRO A 152 9.25 -6.21 -7.92
N GLU A 153 8.27 -7.11 -7.92
CA GLU A 153 8.45 -8.49 -8.35
C GLU A 153 8.88 -8.54 -9.82
N LEU A 154 9.83 -9.41 -10.14
CA LEU A 154 10.28 -9.62 -11.52
C LEU A 154 9.26 -10.48 -12.29
N LEU A 155 9.49 -10.66 -13.58
CA LEU A 155 8.74 -11.64 -14.36
C LEU A 155 9.05 -13.05 -13.84
N ALA A 156 8.16 -13.59 -13.01
CA ALA A 156 8.25 -14.94 -12.48
C ALA A 156 7.15 -15.82 -13.08
N GLU A 157 7.50 -17.09 -13.31
CA GLU A 157 6.54 -18.12 -13.71
C GLU A 157 5.43 -18.25 -12.65
N GLY A 158 4.19 -18.43 -13.10
CA GLY A 158 3.02 -18.46 -12.23
C GLY A 158 2.46 -17.09 -11.86
N LEU A 159 3.19 -15.99 -12.07
CA LEU A 159 2.68 -14.63 -11.84
C LEU A 159 2.28 -13.89 -13.12
N TYR A 160 2.89 -14.25 -14.24
CA TYR A 160 2.66 -13.65 -15.56
C TYR A 160 2.42 -14.70 -16.63
N PHE A 161 1.62 -14.34 -17.64
CA PHE A 161 1.61 -15.05 -18.91
C PHE A 161 2.97 -14.86 -19.63
N PRO A 162 3.34 -15.74 -20.58
CA PRO A 162 4.61 -15.62 -21.33
C PRO A 162 4.79 -14.30 -22.09
N ASP A 163 3.71 -13.56 -22.34
CA ASP A 163 3.72 -12.26 -23.00
C ASP A 163 3.71 -11.07 -22.03
N GLY A 164 3.84 -11.31 -20.72
CA GLY A 164 3.89 -10.30 -19.65
C GLY A 164 2.53 -9.81 -19.16
N GLN A 165 1.43 -10.36 -19.68
CA GLN A 165 0.10 -10.08 -19.13
C GLN A 165 -0.05 -10.64 -17.70
N ILE A 166 -0.91 -9.99 -16.92
CA ILE A 166 -1.24 -10.36 -15.54
C ILE A 166 -1.83 -11.78 -15.54
N LEU A 167 -1.24 -12.70 -14.79
CA LEU A 167 -1.83 -14.03 -14.54
C LEU A 167 -2.39 -14.10 -13.10
N GLU A 168 -1.60 -13.69 -12.12
CA GLU A 168 -1.97 -13.68 -10.69
C GLU A 168 -1.83 -12.26 -10.08
N GLU A 169 -1.76 -12.18 -8.76
CA GLU A 169 -1.66 -10.95 -7.96
C GLU A 169 -0.36 -10.16 -8.18
N VAL A 170 -0.23 -9.49 -9.32
CA VAL A 170 0.87 -8.55 -9.66
C VAL A 170 0.46 -7.08 -9.68
N TYR A 171 -0.84 -6.81 -9.47
CA TYR A 171 -1.45 -5.51 -9.22
C TYR A 171 -1.17 -4.41 -10.27
N VAL A 172 -0.92 -4.77 -11.53
CA VAL A 172 -0.84 -3.93 -12.74
C VAL A 172 0.45 -3.14 -13.02
N TYR A 173 1.14 -2.56 -12.04
CA TYR A 173 2.29 -1.68 -12.35
C TYR A 173 3.37 -2.35 -13.19
N GLY A 174 3.81 -3.56 -12.80
CA GLY A 174 4.83 -4.32 -13.53
C GLY A 174 4.40 -4.65 -14.97
N SER A 175 3.15 -5.10 -15.18
CA SER A 175 2.62 -5.35 -16.53
C SER A 175 2.45 -4.06 -17.35
N PHE A 176 2.04 -2.95 -16.72
CA PHE A 176 1.85 -1.68 -17.41
C PHE A 176 3.16 -1.15 -17.98
N LEU A 177 4.25 -1.15 -17.19
CA LEU A 177 5.58 -0.71 -17.65
C LEU A 177 6.10 -1.51 -18.85
N GLN A 178 5.67 -2.77 -19.01
CA GLN A 178 6.07 -3.63 -20.12
C GLN A 178 5.18 -3.47 -21.36
N SER A 179 4.04 -2.78 -21.20
CA SER A 179 3.01 -2.70 -22.22
C SER A 179 3.41 -1.83 -23.41
N LYS A 180 2.73 -2.03 -24.55
CA LYS A 180 2.81 -1.13 -25.70
C LYS A 180 2.28 0.27 -25.38
N MET A 181 1.36 0.40 -24.42
CA MET A 181 0.76 1.68 -24.03
C MET A 181 1.81 2.55 -23.35
N TYR A 182 2.50 2.02 -22.34
CA TYR A 182 3.56 2.75 -21.64
C TYR A 182 4.69 3.22 -22.57
N ARG A 183 5.10 2.39 -23.54
CA ARG A 183 6.11 2.77 -24.54
C ARG A 183 5.68 3.91 -25.47
N ARG A 184 4.39 4.24 -25.55
CA ARG A 184 3.86 5.27 -26.45
C ARG A 184 3.67 6.64 -25.79
N GLY A 185 3.90 6.75 -24.48
CA GLY A 185 3.64 7.96 -23.69
C GLY A 185 2.20 8.01 -23.23
#